data_AF-A0A5N6KQ35-F1
#
_entry.id   AF-A0A5N6KQ35-F1
#
_cell.length_a   1.000
_cell.length_b   1.000
_cell.length_c   1.000
_cell.angle_alpha   90.00
_cell.angle_beta   90.00
_cell.angle_gamma   90.00
#
_symmetry.space_group_name_H-M   'P 1'
#
loop_
_entity.id
_entity.type
_entity.pdbx_description
1 polymer ?
#
loop_
_entity_poly.entity_id
_entity_poly.type
_entity_poly.pdbx_seq_one_letter_code
_entity_poly.pdbx_strand_id
1 'polypeptide(L)'
;MAPTLRATHLPHRPLLSLRTTLPTTTLQTRPLHARVQPTPIPSPTPFVPNPQTFLTLIGRSLSAHAAKIPSWDALFTLTPAQLRDLGIEPARSRKYLLRWRAKFARGEWGPGGECAHVDAAGRAEVRVVEVPVGSAVERAGWRAVHGDGAQGDAVAAREARGEGGATVTTSAGTRRIVVNVPVEAAVRAAGAEGGEAKEVVEGEEADANEEDVAPAVVFAPLSAEALAKSHPITKGIKYRGAKGLVGSHVEPIKGTSGQAAIIRVKEGLWEDRRGHKIDGGERRQAEVRAKRRAADRKAGR
;
A
#
# COMPACT_ATOMS: atom_id res chain seq x y z
N MET A 1 106.39 -17.71 -3.31
CA MET A 1 105.71 -16.71 -4.17
C MET A 1 104.29 -16.54 -3.66
N ALA A 2 104.04 -15.45 -2.94
CA ALA A 2 102.74 -15.12 -2.37
C ALA A 2 102.44 -13.65 -2.73
N PRO A 3 101.32 -13.33 -3.39
CA PRO A 3 100.98 -11.94 -3.66
C PRO A 3 100.14 -11.37 -2.52
N THR A 4 100.75 -10.45 -1.77
CA THR A 4 100.12 -9.45 -0.90
C THR A 4 99.18 -8.55 -1.70
N LEU A 5 97.89 -8.55 -1.36
CA LEU A 5 96.91 -7.59 -1.87
C LEU A 5 96.88 -6.35 -0.97
N ARG A 6 97.24 -5.20 -1.55
CA ARG A 6 97.12 -3.86 -0.95
C ARG A 6 95.63 -3.47 -0.86
N ALA A 7 95.17 -3.14 0.34
CA ALA A 7 93.89 -2.49 0.56
C ALA A 7 93.99 -1.00 0.18
N THR A 8 93.16 -0.57 -0.78
CA THR A 8 92.91 0.84 -1.06
C THR A 8 91.56 1.24 -0.48
N HIS A 9 91.60 2.21 0.43
CA HIS A 9 90.45 2.79 1.11
C HIS A 9 89.74 3.76 0.15
N LEU A 10 88.44 3.55 -0.10
CA LEU A 10 87.57 4.51 -0.79
C LEU A 10 86.57 5.10 0.21
N PRO A 11 86.31 6.42 0.17
CA PRO A 11 85.46 7.09 1.16
C PRO A 11 83.98 6.72 0.99
N HIS A 12 83.31 6.49 2.12
CA HIS A 12 81.88 6.28 2.22
C HIS A 12 81.10 7.45 1.61
N ARG A 13 80.37 7.18 0.52
CA ARG A 13 79.29 8.03 0.01
C ARG A 13 78.01 7.71 0.80
N PRO A 14 77.31 8.70 1.38
CA PRO A 14 76.01 8.46 1.99
C PRO A 14 74.98 8.15 0.89
N LEU A 15 74.30 7.03 1.04
CA LEU A 15 73.14 6.68 0.23
C LEU A 15 72.01 7.68 0.53
N LEU A 16 71.72 8.57 -0.42
CA LEU A 16 70.51 9.39 -0.40
C LEU A 16 69.29 8.46 -0.45
N SER A 17 68.60 8.35 0.68
CA SER A 17 67.26 7.78 0.76
C SER A 17 66.32 8.63 -0.08
N LEU A 18 66.01 8.18 -1.29
CA LEU A 18 64.86 8.68 -2.07
C LEU A 18 63.59 8.24 -1.34
N ARG A 19 63.09 9.12 -0.46
CA ARG A 19 61.72 9.04 0.04
C ARG A 19 60.78 9.30 -1.14
N THR A 20 60.32 8.24 -1.77
CA THR A 20 59.16 8.28 -2.67
C THR A 20 57.93 8.67 -1.85
N THR A 21 57.58 9.95 -1.87
CA THR A 21 56.27 10.41 -1.41
C THR A 21 55.24 9.95 -2.43
N LEU A 22 54.53 8.85 -2.16
CA LEU A 22 53.31 8.56 -2.92
C LEU A 22 52.38 9.79 -2.74
N PRO A 23 51.85 10.39 -3.83
CA PRO A 23 50.82 11.40 -3.67
C PRO A 23 49.64 10.73 -2.98
N THR A 24 49.36 11.17 -1.76
CA THR A 24 48.12 10.81 -1.08
C THR A 24 47.00 11.43 -1.89
N THR A 25 46.39 10.65 -2.77
CA THR A 25 45.16 11.04 -3.45
C THR A 25 44.12 11.22 -2.36
N THR A 26 43.94 12.46 -1.89
CA THR A 26 42.89 12.83 -0.96
C THR A 26 41.57 12.51 -1.66
N LEU A 27 40.94 11.40 -1.29
CA LEU A 27 39.59 11.06 -1.73
C LEU A 27 38.67 12.16 -1.16
N GLN A 28 38.36 13.17 -1.98
CA GLN A 28 37.40 14.21 -1.64
C GLN A 28 36.01 13.58 -1.61
N THR A 29 35.63 13.03 -0.45
CA THR A 29 34.27 12.58 -0.18
C THR A 29 33.40 13.82 0.04
N ARG A 30 32.78 14.34 -1.02
CA ARG A 30 31.79 15.41 -0.88
C ARG A 30 30.55 14.86 -0.16
N PRO A 31 30.17 15.38 1.02
CA PRO A 31 28.94 14.95 1.67
C PRO A 31 27.73 15.47 0.89
N LEU A 32 27.14 14.62 0.07
CA LEU A 32 25.91 14.95 -0.68
C LEU A 32 24.70 15.18 0.24
N HIS A 33 24.77 14.70 1.49
CA HIS A 33 23.67 14.76 2.45
C HIS A 33 23.31 16.17 2.94
N ALA A 34 24.24 17.13 2.92
CA ALA A 34 23.96 18.50 3.34
C ALA A 34 23.16 19.31 2.29
N ARG A 35 23.11 18.82 1.03
CA ARG A 35 22.42 19.51 -0.08
C ARG A 35 21.05 18.93 -0.41
N VAL A 36 20.74 17.73 0.08
CA VAL A 36 19.43 17.11 -0.12
C VAL A 36 18.51 17.58 1.00
N GLN A 37 17.50 18.37 0.65
CA GLN A 37 16.48 18.78 1.60
C GLN A 37 15.75 17.55 2.14
N PRO A 38 15.49 17.45 3.46
CA PRO A 38 14.70 16.36 4.00
C PRO A 38 13.31 16.41 3.38
N THR A 39 12.77 15.25 3.02
CA THR A 39 11.40 15.16 2.52
C THR A 39 10.45 15.64 3.63
N PRO A 40 9.50 16.55 3.33
CA PRO A 40 8.53 17.00 4.32
C PRO A 40 7.72 15.82 4.83
N ILE A 41 7.35 15.87 6.11
CA ILE A 41 6.54 14.82 6.74
C ILE A 41 5.13 14.93 6.16
N PRO A 42 4.57 13.86 5.58
CA PRO A 42 3.22 13.88 5.02
C PRO A 42 2.19 13.95 6.15
N SER A 43 1.09 14.67 5.94
CA SER A 43 -0.04 14.67 6.89
C SER A 43 -0.72 13.30 6.93
N PRO A 44 -1.24 12.86 8.10
CA PRO A 44 -2.02 11.63 8.18
C PRO A 44 -3.29 11.74 7.32
N THR A 45 -3.72 10.63 6.72
CA THR A 45 -4.98 10.60 5.98
C THR A 45 -6.14 10.07 6.81
N PRO A 46 -7.39 10.38 6.42
CA PRO A 46 -8.56 9.78 7.06
C PRO A 46 -8.51 8.24 7.08
N PHE A 47 -7.98 7.63 6.01
CA PHE A 47 -7.79 6.17 5.95
C PHE A 47 -6.63 5.66 6.82
N VAL A 48 -5.61 6.48 7.07
CA VAL A 48 -4.44 6.13 7.89
C VAL A 48 -4.19 7.19 8.95
N PRO A 49 -4.99 7.21 10.03
CA PRO A 49 -4.92 8.26 11.03
C PRO A 49 -3.74 8.11 12.00
N ASN A 50 -3.27 6.88 12.23
CA ASN A 50 -2.27 6.58 13.26
C ASN A 50 -1.15 5.67 12.70
N PRO A 51 0.05 5.63 13.32
CA PRO A 51 1.16 4.82 12.83
C PRO A 51 0.87 3.32 12.90
N GLN A 52 0.05 2.88 13.85
CA GLN A 52 -0.32 1.47 14.00
C GLN A 52 -1.14 0.95 12.80
N THR A 53 -2.10 1.75 12.34
CA THR A 53 -2.90 1.50 11.14
C THR A 53 -1.99 1.43 9.91
N PHE A 54 -1.03 2.35 9.78
CA PHE A 54 -0.06 2.30 8.68
C PHE A 54 0.75 1.00 8.67
N LEU A 55 1.28 0.58 9.82
CA LEU A 55 2.07 -0.64 9.95
C LEU A 55 1.23 -1.90 9.70
N THR A 56 -0.05 -1.88 10.06
CA THR A 56 -1.00 -2.96 9.79
C THR A 56 -1.28 -3.07 8.29
N LEU A 57 -1.53 -1.94 7.61
CA LEU A 57 -1.83 -1.91 6.18
C LEU A 57 -0.69 -2.47 5.32
N ILE A 58 0.56 -2.12 5.61
CA ILE A 58 1.72 -2.63 4.87
C ILE A 58 2.03 -4.11 5.17
N GLY A 59 1.48 -4.66 6.26
CA GLY A 59 1.58 -6.08 6.62
C GLY A 59 2.98 -6.53 7.05
N ARG A 60 3.34 -7.78 6.70
CA ARG A 60 4.62 -8.42 7.08
C ARG A 60 4.92 -8.42 8.58
N SER A 61 3.90 -8.58 9.42
CA SER A 61 4.01 -8.55 10.90
C SER A 61 4.64 -7.27 11.47
N LEU A 62 4.58 -6.14 10.74
CA LEU A 62 5.11 -4.87 11.22
C LEU A 62 4.25 -4.22 12.32
N SER A 63 2.98 -4.61 12.43
CA SER A 63 2.06 -4.22 13.51
C SER A 63 2.60 -4.59 14.90
N ALA A 64 3.40 -5.66 15.00
CA ALA A 64 4.05 -6.10 16.24
C ALA A 64 5.06 -5.06 16.78
N HIS A 65 5.59 -4.19 15.91
CA HIS A 65 6.58 -3.18 16.29
C HIS A 65 5.97 -1.80 16.56
N ALA A 66 4.66 -1.66 16.54
CA ALA A 66 4.02 -0.35 16.65
C ALA A 66 4.20 0.33 18.00
N ALA A 67 4.30 -0.43 19.09
CA ALA A 67 4.62 0.12 20.41
C ALA A 67 5.96 0.88 20.44
N LYS A 68 6.87 0.59 19.50
CA LYS A 68 8.18 1.24 19.38
C LYS A 68 8.13 2.57 18.65
N ILE A 69 7.03 2.86 17.94
CA ILE A 69 6.84 4.07 17.13
C ILE A 69 5.58 4.78 17.63
N PRO A 70 5.70 5.64 18.66
CA PRO A 70 4.54 6.19 19.36
C PRO A 70 3.80 7.27 18.56
N SER A 71 4.49 8.05 17.73
CA SER A 71 3.91 9.19 17.01
C SER A 71 4.06 9.08 15.49
N TRP A 72 3.21 9.83 14.79
CA TRP A 72 3.26 9.95 13.33
C TRP A 72 4.57 10.59 12.87
N ASP A 73 5.04 11.63 13.57
CA ASP A 73 6.31 12.28 13.25
C ASP A 73 7.50 11.34 13.44
N ALA A 74 7.52 10.56 14.53
CA ALA A 74 8.56 9.56 14.74
C ALA A 74 8.58 8.52 13.60
N LEU A 75 7.41 8.15 13.07
CA LEU A 75 7.34 7.24 11.93
C LEU A 75 8.06 7.81 10.70
N PHE A 76 8.01 9.10 10.40
CA PHE A 76 8.67 9.63 9.20
C PHE A 76 10.09 10.15 9.43
N THR A 77 10.46 10.49 10.67
CA THR A 77 11.79 11.02 11.00
C THR A 77 12.82 9.93 11.33
N LEU A 78 12.41 8.79 11.89
CA LEU A 78 13.35 7.77 12.39
C LEU A 78 14.27 7.21 11.29
N THR A 79 15.58 7.29 11.54
CA THR A 79 16.63 6.80 10.63
C THR A 79 16.77 5.28 10.68
N PRO A 80 17.38 4.65 9.65
CA PRO A 80 17.56 3.20 9.64
C PRO A 80 18.38 2.64 10.82
N ALA A 81 19.29 3.45 11.39
CA ALA A 81 20.08 3.11 12.56
C ALA A 81 19.22 3.11 13.82
N GLN A 82 18.51 4.21 14.07
CA GLN A 82 17.58 4.31 15.19
C GLN A 82 16.50 3.20 15.16
N LEU A 83 16.02 2.82 13.98
CA LEU A 83 15.06 1.71 13.86
C LEU A 83 15.64 0.35 14.30
N ARG A 84 16.94 0.09 14.13
CA ARG A 84 17.54 -1.13 14.71
C ARG A 84 17.81 -1.01 16.20
N ASP A 85 18.19 0.17 16.67
CA ASP A 85 18.42 0.39 18.11
C ASP A 85 17.10 0.22 18.90
N LEU A 86 15.97 0.63 18.31
CA LEU A 86 14.62 0.34 18.83
C LEU A 86 14.22 -1.15 18.71
N GLY A 87 15.02 -1.97 18.02
CA GLY A 87 14.81 -3.41 17.86
C GLY A 87 13.78 -3.79 16.81
N ILE A 88 13.60 -2.99 15.76
CA ILE A 88 12.84 -3.42 14.57
C ILE A 88 13.78 -4.30 13.74
N GLU A 89 13.83 -5.58 14.09
CA GLU A 89 14.60 -6.60 13.38
C GLU A 89 13.63 -7.58 12.75
N PRO A 90 13.83 -8.03 11.49
CA PRO A 90 15.06 -8.07 10.69
C PRO A 90 15.33 -6.84 9.80
N ALA A 91 16.57 -6.68 9.34
CA ALA A 91 17.00 -5.64 8.39
C ALA A 91 16.12 -5.51 7.13
N ARG A 92 15.54 -6.62 6.65
CA ARG A 92 14.62 -6.61 5.49
C ARG A 92 13.32 -5.86 5.78
N SER A 93 12.78 -6.02 6.99
CA SER A 93 11.56 -5.33 7.45
C SER A 93 11.80 -3.83 7.57
N ARG A 94 12.96 -3.41 8.10
CA ARG A 94 13.36 -1.98 8.14
C ARG A 94 13.47 -1.35 6.76
N LYS A 95 14.16 -2.01 5.82
CA LYS A 95 14.26 -1.52 4.43
C LYS A 95 12.88 -1.42 3.76
N TYR A 96 12.00 -2.38 4.03
CA TYR A 96 10.63 -2.37 3.51
C TYR A 96 9.80 -1.22 4.06
N LEU A 97 9.87 -0.97 5.37
CA LEU A 97 9.20 0.15 6.02
C LEU A 97 9.66 1.49 5.44
N LEU A 98 10.96 1.71 5.30
CA LEU A 98 11.52 2.93 4.71
C LEU A 98 11.08 3.15 3.26
N ARG A 99 11.02 2.07 2.47
CA ARG A 99 10.49 2.13 1.10
C ARG A 99 9.03 2.57 1.09
N TRP A 100 8.21 2.03 1.99
CA TRP A 100 6.80 2.42 2.10
C TRP A 100 6.61 3.83 2.62
N ARG A 101 7.40 4.30 3.58
CA ARG A 101 7.41 5.71 4.01
C ARG A 101 7.69 6.64 2.84
N ALA A 102 8.70 6.32 2.02
CA ALA A 102 9.03 7.12 0.84
C ALA A 102 7.91 7.09 -0.21
N LYS A 103 7.23 5.94 -0.42
CA LYS A 103 6.05 5.85 -1.30
C LYS A 103 4.91 6.72 -0.78
N PHE A 104 4.62 6.64 0.50
CA PHE A 104 3.54 7.41 1.13
C PHE A 104 3.81 8.92 1.03
N ALA A 105 5.04 9.37 1.29
CA ALA A 105 5.43 10.77 1.12
C ALA A 105 5.31 11.28 -0.34
N ARG A 106 5.39 10.39 -1.33
CA ARG A 106 5.13 10.73 -2.75
C ARG A 106 3.66 10.66 -3.15
N GLY A 107 2.76 10.26 -2.25
CA GLY A 107 1.36 10.01 -2.59
C GLY A 107 1.15 8.73 -3.42
N GLU A 108 2.05 7.75 -3.29
CA GLU A 108 1.92 6.42 -3.89
C GLU A 108 1.37 5.42 -2.87
N TRP A 109 0.09 5.57 -2.58
CA TRP A 109 -0.70 4.69 -1.73
C TRP A 109 -1.22 3.46 -2.49
N GLY A 110 -1.57 2.41 -1.75
CA GLY A 110 -2.32 1.27 -2.28
C GLY A 110 -3.84 1.53 -2.34
N PRO A 111 -4.65 0.48 -2.55
CA PRO A 111 -6.11 0.61 -2.59
C PRO A 111 -6.64 1.26 -1.31
N GLY A 112 -7.57 2.21 -1.46
CA GLY A 112 -8.21 2.93 -0.36
C GLY A 112 -7.40 4.08 0.26
N GLY A 113 -6.14 4.30 -0.15
CA GLY A 113 -5.31 5.37 0.43
C GLY A 113 -5.81 6.79 0.13
N GLU A 114 -6.57 6.97 -0.94
CA GLU A 114 -7.19 8.24 -1.33
C GLU A 114 -8.59 8.46 -0.72
N CYS A 115 -9.07 7.53 0.11
CA CYS A 115 -10.38 7.64 0.72
C CYS A 115 -10.42 8.76 1.77
N ALA A 116 -11.18 9.82 1.46
CA ALA A 116 -11.42 10.93 2.39
C ALA A 116 -12.46 10.59 3.46
N HIS A 117 -13.48 9.83 3.10
CA HIS A 117 -14.56 9.44 4.01
C HIS A 117 -14.34 8.02 4.50
N VAL A 118 -14.06 7.88 5.79
CA VAL A 118 -13.76 6.60 6.44
C VAL A 118 -14.40 6.61 7.82
N ASP A 119 -15.04 5.50 8.19
CA ASP A 119 -15.59 5.29 9.53
C ASP A 119 -14.49 5.28 10.60
N ALA A 120 -14.89 5.53 11.85
CA ALA A 120 -14.04 5.27 13.01
C ALA A 120 -13.55 3.80 13.07
N ALA A 121 -14.30 2.86 12.50
CA ALA A 121 -13.94 1.45 12.37
C ALA A 121 -12.97 1.14 11.21
N GLY A 122 -12.53 2.15 10.44
CA GLY A 122 -11.63 1.95 9.28
C GLY A 122 -12.32 1.34 8.07
N ARG A 123 -13.62 1.61 7.88
CA ARG A 123 -14.39 1.17 6.71
C ARG A 123 -14.62 2.36 5.78
N ALA A 124 -14.36 2.20 4.50
CA ALA A 124 -14.66 3.19 3.47
C ALA A 124 -15.69 2.62 2.51
N GLU A 125 -16.79 3.34 2.30
CA GLU A 125 -17.82 2.94 1.36
C GLU A 125 -17.62 3.58 0.00
N VAL A 126 -17.68 2.74 -1.02
CA VAL A 126 -17.41 3.11 -2.39
C VAL A 126 -18.65 2.82 -3.22
N ARG A 127 -19.12 3.83 -3.96
CA ARG A 127 -20.29 3.72 -4.83
C ARG A 127 -19.95 4.11 -6.26
N VAL A 128 -20.62 3.47 -7.21
CA VAL A 128 -20.59 3.84 -8.62
C VAL A 128 -21.66 4.90 -8.84
N VAL A 129 -21.25 6.06 -9.33
CA VAL A 129 -22.16 7.15 -9.66
C VAL A 129 -22.07 7.45 -11.15
N GLU A 130 -23.22 7.58 -11.78
CA GLU A 130 -23.33 8.13 -13.13
C GLU A 130 -23.27 9.64 -13.05
N VAL A 131 -22.21 10.22 -13.62
CA VAL A 131 -21.96 11.66 -13.56
C VAL A 131 -21.92 12.21 -14.99
N PRO A 132 -22.56 13.36 -15.28
CA PRO A 132 -22.45 13.98 -16.60
C PRO A 132 -21.00 14.38 -16.90
N VAL A 133 -20.61 14.22 -18.18
CA VAL A 133 -19.28 14.59 -18.67
C VAL A 133 -19.09 16.11 -18.52
N GLY A 134 -17.96 16.55 -17.96
CA GLY A 134 -17.68 17.97 -17.70
C GLY A 134 -18.07 18.47 -16.30
N SER A 135 -18.74 17.64 -15.50
CA SER A 135 -19.00 17.94 -14.09
C SER A 135 -17.70 18.11 -13.28
N ALA A 136 -17.78 18.78 -12.13
CA ALA A 136 -16.62 19.01 -11.28
C ALA A 136 -15.97 17.71 -10.77
N VAL A 137 -16.79 16.72 -10.39
CA VAL A 137 -16.33 15.40 -9.91
C VAL A 137 -15.66 14.62 -11.04
N GLU A 138 -16.20 14.70 -12.26
CA GLU A 138 -15.61 14.06 -13.44
C GLU A 138 -14.28 14.72 -13.82
N ARG A 139 -14.20 16.05 -13.84
CA ARG A 139 -12.94 16.77 -14.06
C ARG A 139 -11.90 16.46 -12.99
N ALA A 140 -12.29 16.33 -11.73
CA ALA A 140 -11.38 15.99 -10.64
C ALA A 140 -10.82 14.56 -10.78
N GLY A 141 -11.69 13.58 -11.07
CA GLY A 141 -11.27 12.20 -11.32
C GLY A 141 -10.39 12.07 -12.56
N TRP A 142 -10.78 12.74 -13.66
CA TRP A 142 -10.01 12.77 -14.90
C TRP A 142 -8.63 13.40 -14.73
N ARG A 143 -8.57 14.56 -14.06
CA ARG A 143 -7.32 15.26 -13.73
C ARG A 143 -6.38 14.41 -12.89
N ALA A 144 -6.91 13.72 -11.88
CA ALA A 144 -6.13 12.86 -11.00
C ALA A 144 -5.50 11.67 -11.73
N VAL A 145 -6.16 11.12 -12.76
CA VAL A 145 -5.67 9.98 -13.55
C VAL A 145 -4.74 10.40 -14.69
N HIS A 146 -5.04 11.50 -15.39
CA HIS A 146 -4.40 11.88 -16.64
C HIS A 146 -3.49 13.12 -16.57
N GLY A 147 -3.51 13.88 -15.48
CA GLY A 147 -2.78 15.14 -15.34
C GLY A 147 -3.38 16.27 -16.17
N ASP A 148 -2.86 17.50 -15.99
CA ASP A 148 -3.47 18.75 -16.46
C ASP A 148 -3.40 19.02 -17.98
N GLY A 149 -2.94 18.08 -18.80
CA GLY A 149 -2.66 18.33 -20.22
C GLY A 149 -2.82 17.15 -21.17
N ALA A 150 -3.60 16.12 -20.80
CA ALA A 150 -3.79 14.97 -21.67
C ALA A 150 -4.76 15.28 -22.83
N GLN A 151 -4.23 15.41 -24.05
CA GLN A 151 -5.01 15.52 -25.29
C GLN A 151 -5.90 14.27 -25.48
N GLY A 152 -7.16 14.46 -25.87
CA GLY A 152 -8.19 13.40 -25.93
C GLY A 152 -7.81 12.16 -26.76
N ASP A 153 -7.03 12.33 -27.83
CA ASP A 153 -6.67 11.22 -28.74
C ASP A 153 -5.69 10.22 -28.12
N ALA A 154 -4.74 10.69 -27.31
CA ALA A 154 -3.80 9.82 -26.58
C ALA A 154 -4.51 9.06 -25.45
N VAL A 155 -5.57 9.64 -24.89
CA VAL A 155 -6.36 9.03 -23.82
C VAL A 155 -7.26 7.92 -24.36
N ALA A 156 -7.94 8.15 -25.49
CA ALA A 156 -8.75 7.12 -26.16
C ALA A 156 -7.89 5.89 -26.55
N ALA A 157 -6.65 6.10 -27.02
CA ALA A 157 -5.72 5.02 -27.33
C ALA A 157 -5.26 4.23 -26.09
N ARG A 158 -5.20 4.86 -24.91
CA ARG A 158 -4.81 4.22 -23.64
C ARG A 158 -5.98 3.51 -22.96
N GLU A 159 -7.19 4.05 -23.12
CA GLU A 159 -8.45 3.41 -22.75
C GLU A 159 -8.70 2.15 -23.59
N ALA A 160 -8.41 2.19 -24.89
CA ALA A 160 -8.44 1.00 -25.76
C ALA A 160 -7.46 -0.10 -25.33
N ARG A 161 -6.38 0.25 -24.61
CA ARG A 161 -5.41 -0.68 -24.00
C ARG A 161 -5.78 -1.13 -22.57
N GLY A 162 -6.87 -0.62 -21.99
CA GLY A 162 -7.38 -1.02 -20.66
C GLY A 162 -6.62 -0.45 -19.46
N GLU A 163 -5.77 0.56 -19.67
CA GLU A 163 -4.88 1.15 -18.65
C GLU A 163 -5.46 2.39 -17.94
N GLY A 164 -6.59 2.93 -18.41
CA GLY A 164 -7.31 4.02 -17.75
C GLY A 164 -8.06 3.59 -16.48
N GLY A 165 -8.23 4.53 -15.55
CA GLY A 165 -9.26 4.43 -14.50
C GLY A 165 -10.64 4.26 -15.14
N ALA A 166 -11.53 3.52 -14.49
CA ALA A 166 -12.72 2.95 -15.10
C ALA A 166 -13.61 3.96 -15.86
N THR A 167 -13.55 3.95 -17.20
CA THR A 167 -14.50 4.63 -18.09
C THR A 167 -15.17 3.58 -18.97
N VAL A 168 -16.33 3.09 -18.55
CA VAL A 168 -17.26 2.35 -19.44
C VAL A 168 -18.43 3.27 -19.69
N THR A 169 -18.40 4.00 -20.82
CA THR A 169 -19.52 4.81 -21.29
C THR A 169 -20.45 3.94 -22.12
N THR A 170 -21.71 3.82 -21.72
CA THR A 170 -22.75 3.20 -22.57
C THR A 170 -23.90 4.16 -22.89
N SER A 171 -23.89 5.40 -22.41
CA SER A 171 -24.87 6.43 -22.77
C SER A 171 -24.19 7.74 -23.15
N ALA A 172 -24.70 8.38 -24.20
CA ALA A 172 -24.23 9.66 -24.70
C ALA A 172 -24.36 10.74 -23.61
N GLY A 173 -23.24 11.20 -23.05
CA GLY A 173 -23.19 12.35 -22.13
C GLY A 173 -22.96 12.03 -20.65
N THR A 174 -22.89 10.77 -20.22
CA THR A 174 -22.58 10.41 -18.81
C THR A 174 -21.45 9.38 -18.69
N ARG A 175 -20.69 9.49 -17.59
CA ARG A 175 -19.58 8.60 -17.23
C ARG A 175 -19.84 7.99 -15.86
N ARG A 176 -19.63 6.68 -15.73
CA ARG A 176 -19.64 5.99 -14.43
C ARG A 176 -18.30 6.19 -13.74
N ILE A 177 -18.32 6.78 -12.56
CA ILE A 177 -17.13 7.02 -11.75
C ILE A 177 -17.29 6.30 -10.41
N VAL A 178 -16.19 5.74 -9.93
CA VAL A 178 -16.12 5.11 -8.61
C VAL A 178 -15.76 6.19 -7.59
N VAL A 179 -16.61 6.35 -6.58
CA VAL A 179 -16.58 7.51 -5.69
C VAL A 179 -16.65 7.04 -4.24
N ASN A 180 -15.84 7.64 -3.37
CA ASN A 180 -15.95 7.46 -1.93
C ASN A 180 -17.07 8.35 -1.37
N VAL A 181 -18.06 7.73 -0.75
CA VAL A 181 -19.26 8.36 -0.19
C VAL A 181 -19.19 8.33 1.33
N PRO A 182 -19.60 9.41 2.03
CA PRO A 182 -19.71 9.38 3.49
C PRO A 182 -20.66 8.28 3.95
N VAL A 183 -20.17 7.41 4.84
CA VAL A 183 -20.91 6.24 5.34
C VAL A 183 -22.23 6.63 5.99
N GLU A 184 -22.32 7.78 6.67
CA GLU A 184 -23.60 8.25 7.21
C GLU A 184 -24.66 8.52 6.14
N ALA A 185 -24.26 9.02 4.96
CA ALA A 185 -25.18 9.20 3.85
C ALA A 185 -25.56 7.84 3.22
N ALA A 186 -24.66 6.87 3.32
CA ALA A 186 -24.93 5.52 2.87
C ALA A 186 -25.87 4.74 3.80
N VAL A 187 -25.74 4.88 5.12
CA VAL A 187 -26.67 4.34 6.14
C VAL A 187 -28.04 4.97 5.99
N ARG A 188 -28.14 6.29 5.76
CA ARG A 188 -29.41 6.97 5.45
C ARG A 188 -30.05 6.47 4.15
N ALA A 189 -29.24 6.06 3.17
CA ALA A 189 -29.74 5.43 1.94
C ALA A 189 -30.10 3.94 2.14
N ALA A 190 -29.65 3.32 3.23
CA ALA A 190 -29.89 1.90 3.55
C ALA A 190 -31.00 1.70 4.61
N GLY A 191 -31.34 2.72 5.39
CA GLY A 191 -32.37 2.65 6.43
C GLY A 191 -33.11 3.97 6.57
N ALA A 192 -34.40 3.94 6.24
CA ALA A 192 -35.37 4.83 6.84
C ALA A 192 -35.70 4.31 8.26
N GLU A 193 -35.78 5.26 9.19
CA GLU A 193 -36.31 5.18 10.57
C GLU A 193 -35.41 4.60 11.66
N GLY A 194 -35.44 5.32 12.79
CA GLY A 194 -34.51 5.20 13.90
C GLY A 194 -34.89 4.12 14.92
N GLY A 195 -33.94 3.83 15.80
CA GLY A 195 -34.13 2.95 16.95
C GLY A 195 -32.92 3.03 17.85
N GLU A 196 -33.13 3.55 19.05
CA GLU A 196 -32.13 3.79 20.10
C GLU A 196 -31.35 2.54 20.50
N ALA A 197 -30.12 2.80 20.98
CA ALA A 197 -29.28 1.83 21.63
C ALA A 197 -29.97 1.26 22.89
N LYS A 198 -30.08 -0.06 22.98
CA LYS A 198 -30.30 -0.75 24.25
C LYS A 198 -29.27 -1.87 24.41
N GLU A 199 -28.39 -1.65 25.37
CA GLU A 199 -27.45 -2.60 25.98
C GLU A 199 -28.24 -3.70 26.73
N VAL A 200 -27.72 -4.95 26.72
CA VAL A 200 -27.68 -5.93 27.84
C VAL A 200 -27.45 -7.38 27.33
N VAL A 201 -26.29 -7.90 27.74
CA VAL A 201 -25.96 -9.23 28.34
C VAL A 201 -26.08 -10.55 27.55
N GLU A 202 -25.02 -11.34 27.77
CA GLU A 202 -24.68 -12.70 27.33
C GLU A 202 -25.72 -13.79 27.64
N GLY A 203 -25.75 -14.83 26.78
CA GLY A 203 -26.16 -16.19 27.18
C GLY A 203 -26.93 -17.00 26.13
N GLU A 204 -26.28 -18.07 25.67
CA GLU A 204 -26.84 -19.38 25.28
C GLU A 204 -27.25 -19.66 23.82
N GLU A 205 -26.72 -20.79 23.32
CA GLU A 205 -26.95 -21.41 22.02
C GLU A 205 -28.40 -21.90 21.86
N ALA A 206 -28.99 -21.66 20.68
CA ALA A 206 -30.02 -22.52 20.13
C ALA A 206 -30.01 -22.44 18.59
N ASP A 207 -29.87 -23.61 17.96
CA ASP A 207 -30.09 -23.84 16.54
C ASP A 207 -31.51 -23.43 16.12
N ALA A 208 -31.62 -22.62 15.07
CA ALA A 208 -32.80 -22.56 14.21
C ALA A 208 -32.43 -22.03 12.82
N ASN A 209 -32.89 -22.74 11.79
CA ASN A 209 -32.90 -22.25 10.42
C ASN A 209 -33.73 -20.97 10.34
N GLU A 210 -33.11 -19.88 9.92
CA GLU A 210 -33.81 -18.69 9.47
C GLU A 210 -33.24 -18.29 8.10
N GLU A 211 -34.04 -18.56 7.07
CA GLU A 211 -33.82 -17.99 5.75
C GLU A 211 -34.06 -16.48 5.84
N ASP A 212 -33.03 -15.74 6.25
CA ASP A 212 -33.00 -14.29 6.16
C ASP A 212 -32.93 -13.88 4.68
N VAL A 213 -34.10 -13.77 4.06
CA VAL A 213 -34.31 -12.97 2.84
C VAL A 213 -34.01 -11.53 3.23
N ALA A 214 -32.73 -11.16 3.15
CA ALA A 214 -32.28 -9.79 3.36
C ALA A 214 -33.15 -8.86 2.49
N PRO A 215 -33.79 -7.83 3.09
CA PRO A 215 -34.68 -6.97 2.35
C PRO A 215 -33.90 -6.39 1.17
N ALA A 216 -34.51 -6.42 -0.02
CA ALA A 216 -33.98 -5.75 -1.19
C ALA A 216 -33.84 -4.26 -0.86
N VAL A 217 -32.66 -3.86 -0.38
CA VAL A 217 -32.34 -2.47 -0.05
C VAL A 217 -32.51 -1.68 -1.34
N VAL A 218 -33.62 -0.94 -1.42
CA VAL A 218 -33.91 -0.08 -2.56
C VAL A 218 -32.84 1.01 -2.55
N PHE A 219 -31.87 0.89 -3.46
CA PHE A 219 -30.72 1.78 -3.52
C PHE A 219 -31.20 3.19 -3.90
N ALA A 220 -31.36 4.07 -2.91
CA ALA A 220 -31.72 5.45 -3.15
C ALA A 220 -30.60 6.17 -3.94
N PRO A 221 -30.95 7.02 -4.91
CA PRO A 221 -29.95 7.86 -5.58
C PRO A 221 -29.24 8.70 -4.52
N LEU A 222 -27.91 8.75 -4.60
CA LEU A 222 -27.06 9.58 -3.74
C LEU A 222 -27.60 11.01 -3.75
N SER A 223 -27.83 11.58 -2.55
CA SER A 223 -28.22 12.98 -2.45
C SER A 223 -27.16 13.87 -3.12
N ALA A 224 -27.61 14.97 -3.74
CA ALA A 224 -26.71 15.89 -4.45
C ALA A 224 -25.60 16.42 -3.52
N GLU A 225 -25.89 16.58 -2.22
CA GLU A 225 -24.92 16.97 -1.19
C GLU A 225 -23.86 15.90 -0.94
N ALA A 226 -24.25 14.62 -0.91
CA ALA A 226 -23.31 13.52 -0.74
C ALA A 226 -22.38 13.43 -1.94
N LEU A 227 -22.88 13.66 -3.17
CA LEU A 227 -22.07 13.70 -4.38
C LEU A 227 -21.09 14.89 -4.39
N ALA A 228 -21.51 16.06 -3.92
CA ALA A 228 -20.63 17.24 -3.86
C ALA A 228 -19.45 17.05 -2.88
N LYS A 229 -19.66 16.33 -1.77
CA LYS A 229 -18.62 16.03 -0.77
C LYS A 229 -17.76 14.83 -1.17
N SER A 230 -18.15 14.11 -2.21
CA SER A 230 -17.55 12.83 -2.56
C SER A 230 -16.21 12.99 -3.29
N HIS A 231 -15.31 12.04 -3.09
CA HIS A 231 -13.98 12.06 -3.69
C HIS A 231 -13.83 10.92 -4.69
N PRO A 232 -13.35 11.18 -5.93
CA PRO A 232 -13.17 10.13 -6.92
C PRO A 232 -12.05 9.17 -6.50
N ILE A 233 -12.29 7.88 -6.65
CA ILE A 233 -11.30 6.82 -6.41
C ILE A 233 -10.69 6.45 -7.76
N THR A 234 -9.38 6.57 -7.85
CA THR A 234 -8.60 6.36 -9.07
C THR A 234 -7.81 5.07 -9.06
N LYS A 235 -7.45 4.54 -7.88
CA LYS A 235 -6.50 3.43 -7.75
C LYS A 235 -7.14 2.14 -7.26
N GLY A 236 -6.88 1.05 -7.98
CA GLY A 236 -7.11 -0.33 -7.54
C GLY A 236 -8.53 -0.86 -7.64
N ILE A 237 -9.53 -0.01 -7.86
CA ILE A 237 -10.96 -0.38 -7.95
C ILE A 237 -11.51 0.05 -9.30
N LYS A 238 -12.17 -0.88 -9.99
CA LYS A 238 -12.78 -0.65 -11.30
C LYS A 238 -14.19 -1.20 -11.31
N TYR A 239 -15.11 -0.53 -11.99
CA TYR A 239 -16.44 -1.08 -12.24
C TYR A 239 -16.44 -1.91 -13.54
N ARG A 240 -16.97 -3.15 -13.49
CA ARG A 240 -17.10 -4.05 -14.64
C ARG A 240 -18.55 -4.48 -14.85
N GLY A 241 -19.46 -3.55 -15.16
CA GLY A 241 -20.82 -3.84 -15.63
C GLY A 241 -21.52 -4.92 -14.79
N ALA A 242 -21.82 -6.07 -15.42
CA ALA A 242 -22.47 -7.22 -14.79
C ALA A 242 -21.71 -7.83 -13.59
N LYS A 243 -20.38 -7.69 -13.53
CA LYS A 243 -19.56 -8.16 -12.39
C LYS A 243 -19.50 -7.16 -11.24
N GLY A 244 -20.08 -5.96 -11.40
CA GLY A 244 -20.06 -4.91 -10.41
C GLY A 244 -18.67 -4.30 -10.19
N LEU A 245 -18.44 -3.77 -8.99
CA LEU A 245 -17.14 -3.28 -8.53
C LEU A 245 -16.14 -4.44 -8.34
N VAL A 246 -15.01 -4.35 -9.02
CA VAL A 246 -13.92 -5.32 -9.00
C VAL A 246 -12.65 -4.62 -8.54
N GLY A 247 -12.02 -5.14 -7.49
CA GLY A 247 -10.75 -4.64 -6.99
C GLY A 247 -10.14 -5.61 -5.98
N SER A 248 -8.87 -5.41 -5.68
CA SER A 248 -8.23 -6.15 -4.59
C SER A 248 -8.81 -5.68 -3.26
N HIS A 249 -9.28 -6.63 -2.43
CA HIS A 249 -9.83 -6.35 -1.09
C HIS A 249 -11.08 -5.44 -1.09
N VAL A 250 -11.91 -5.55 -2.14
CA VAL A 250 -13.19 -4.88 -2.25
C VAL A 250 -14.30 -5.87 -1.89
N GLU A 251 -15.08 -5.57 -0.85
CA GLU A 251 -16.21 -6.40 -0.40
C GLU A 251 -17.52 -5.80 -0.95
N PRO A 252 -18.18 -6.41 -1.94
CA PRO A 252 -19.43 -5.87 -2.48
C PRO A 252 -20.55 -5.93 -1.44
N ILE A 253 -21.38 -4.89 -1.38
CA ILE A 253 -22.56 -4.86 -0.51
C ILE A 253 -23.69 -5.64 -1.21
N LYS A 254 -24.28 -6.60 -0.47
CA LYS A 254 -25.44 -7.37 -0.96
C LYS A 254 -26.64 -6.43 -1.16
N GLY A 255 -27.46 -6.71 -2.18
CA GLY A 255 -28.64 -5.89 -2.51
C GLY A 255 -28.35 -4.67 -3.40
N THR A 256 -27.09 -4.27 -3.60
CA THR A 256 -26.76 -3.05 -4.38
C THR A 256 -26.43 -3.32 -5.86
N SER A 257 -26.82 -4.47 -6.42
CA SER A 257 -26.50 -4.87 -7.82
C SER A 257 -25.03 -4.70 -8.23
N GLY A 258 -24.10 -4.77 -7.27
CA GLY A 258 -22.66 -4.57 -7.48
C GLY A 258 -22.22 -3.11 -7.69
N GLN A 259 -23.08 -2.13 -7.41
CA GLN A 259 -22.77 -0.70 -7.52
C GLN A 259 -22.15 -0.11 -6.25
N ALA A 260 -22.20 -0.82 -5.11
CA ALA A 260 -21.57 -0.40 -3.86
C ALA A 260 -20.68 -1.50 -3.28
N ALA A 261 -19.59 -1.07 -2.67
CA ALA A 261 -18.65 -1.96 -2.01
C ALA A 261 -17.98 -1.27 -0.81
N ILE A 262 -17.52 -2.08 0.12
CA ILE A 262 -16.80 -1.66 1.32
C ILE A 262 -15.33 -2.02 1.16
N ILE A 263 -14.45 -1.08 1.51
CA ILE A 263 -13.03 -1.34 1.73
C ILE A 263 -12.80 -1.30 3.24
N ARG A 264 -12.29 -2.39 3.80
CA ARG A 264 -11.92 -2.45 5.21
C ARG A 264 -10.40 -2.32 5.37
N VAL A 265 -9.96 -1.58 6.38
CA VAL A 265 -8.58 -1.65 6.85
C VAL A 265 -8.31 -3.07 7.34
N LYS A 266 -7.44 -3.79 6.62
CA LYS A 266 -7.03 -5.16 6.95
C LYS A 266 -5.51 -5.26 6.94
N GLU A 267 -4.97 -6.20 7.72
CA GLU A 267 -3.55 -6.50 7.68
C GLU A 267 -3.10 -6.91 6.26
N GLY A 268 -2.05 -6.26 5.78
CA GLY A 268 -1.44 -6.54 4.48
C GLY A 268 -2.24 -6.08 3.28
N LEU A 269 -3.17 -5.13 3.44
CA LEU A 269 -3.91 -4.50 2.33
C LEU A 269 -2.97 -3.90 1.27
N TRP A 270 -1.83 -3.36 1.70
CA TRP A 270 -0.77 -2.80 0.84
C TRP A 270 0.46 -3.69 0.79
N GLU A 271 0.38 -4.93 1.26
CA GLU A 271 1.55 -5.80 1.33
C GLU A 271 1.98 -6.29 -0.07
N ASP A 272 3.17 -5.88 -0.51
CA ASP A 272 3.90 -6.61 -1.55
C ASP A 272 4.22 -8.04 -1.08
N ARG A 273 3.36 -9.01 -1.39
CA ARG A 273 3.50 -10.40 -0.93
C ARG A 273 4.81 -11.02 -1.38
N ARG A 274 5.43 -11.78 -0.49
CA ARG A 274 6.64 -12.55 -0.80
C ARG A 274 6.25 -13.88 -1.43
N GLY A 275 6.97 -14.27 -2.48
CA GLY A 275 6.93 -15.64 -2.97
C GLY A 275 7.33 -16.61 -1.85
N HIS A 276 6.53 -17.65 -1.66
CA HIS A 276 6.86 -18.80 -0.83
C HIS A 276 6.93 -20.05 -1.72
N LYS A 277 7.70 -21.05 -1.29
CA LYS A 277 7.83 -22.29 -2.05
C LYS A 277 6.62 -23.18 -1.76
N ILE A 278 5.90 -23.59 -2.79
CA ILE A 278 4.83 -24.58 -2.70
C ILE A 278 5.47 -25.98 -2.66
N ASP A 279 5.13 -26.81 -1.67
CA ASP A 279 5.63 -28.19 -1.51
C ASP A 279 7.17 -28.32 -1.60
N GLY A 280 7.93 -27.41 -0.97
CA GLY A 280 9.41 -27.43 -1.00
C GLY A 280 10.03 -26.86 -2.29
N GLY A 281 9.21 -26.41 -3.24
CA GLY A 281 9.60 -25.89 -4.54
C GLY A 281 9.80 -27.00 -5.57
N GLU A 282 9.98 -26.61 -6.84
CA GLU A 282 10.01 -27.51 -8.00
C GLU A 282 10.90 -28.74 -7.83
N ARG A 283 12.13 -28.56 -7.32
CA ARG A 283 13.11 -29.66 -7.14
C ARG A 283 12.70 -30.69 -6.09
N ARG A 284 11.97 -30.30 -5.05
CA ARG A 284 11.64 -31.17 -3.90
C ARG A 284 10.17 -31.57 -3.87
N GLN A 285 9.35 -31.06 -4.78
CA GLN A 285 7.91 -31.27 -4.77
C GLN A 285 7.51 -32.74 -4.82
N ALA A 286 8.12 -33.54 -5.71
CA ALA A 286 7.83 -34.97 -5.82
C ALA A 286 8.22 -35.72 -4.53
N GLU A 287 9.38 -35.41 -3.97
CA GLU A 287 9.88 -36.00 -2.71
C GLU A 287 8.97 -35.65 -1.54
N VAL A 288 8.64 -34.37 -1.35
CA VAL A 288 7.78 -33.87 -0.26
C VAL A 288 6.40 -34.51 -0.34
N ARG A 289 5.82 -34.60 -1.54
CA ARG A 289 4.51 -35.25 -1.74
C ARG A 289 4.56 -36.76 -1.50
N ALA A 290 5.63 -37.43 -1.91
CA ALA A 290 5.80 -38.86 -1.66
C ALA A 290 5.94 -39.15 -0.15
N LYS A 291 6.72 -38.34 0.57
CA LYS A 291 6.85 -38.43 2.03
C LYS A 291 5.53 -38.16 2.75
N ARG A 292 4.77 -37.15 2.32
CA ARG A 292 3.43 -36.86 2.87
C ARG A 292 2.49 -38.06 2.67
N ARG A 293 2.40 -38.60 1.45
CA ARG A 293 1.60 -39.80 1.15
C ARG A 293 2.02 -41.04 1.95
N ALA A 294 3.31 -41.20 2.25
CA ALA A 294 3.78 -42.29 3.09
C ALA A 294 3.40 -42.12 4.57
N ALA A 295 3.49 -40.89 5.09
CA ALA A 295 3.06 -40.56 6.44
C ALA A 295 1.54 -40.75 6.61
N ASP A 296 0.74 -40.30 5.64
CA ASP A 296 -0.72 -40.44 5.65
C ASP A 296 -1.13 -41.93 5.66
N ARG A 297 -0.48 -42.78 4.85
CA ARG A 297 -0.70 -44.23 4.85
C ARG A 297 -0.32 -44.90 6.17
N LYS A 298 0.72 -44.39 6.86
CA LYS A 298 1.13 -44.92 8.16
C LYS A 298 0.17 -44.48 9.26
N ALA A 299 -0.37 -43.27 9.20
CA ALA A 299 -1.32 -42.75 10.19
C ALA A 299 -2.71 -43.39 10.07
N GLY A 300 -3.10 -43.81 8.86
CA GLY A 300 -4.38 -44.48 8.61
C GLY A 300 -4.39 -45.99 8.86
N ARG A 301 -3.28 -46.59 9.29
CA ARG A 301 -3.16 -48.02 9.62
C ARG A 301 -2.98 -48.20 11.12
#